data_AF-A0A932SX83-F1
#
_entry.id   AF-A0A932SX83-F1
#
_cell.length_a   1.000
_cell.length_b   1.000
_cell.length_c   1.000
_cell.angle_alpha   90.00
_cell.angle_beta   90.00
_cell.angle_gamma   90.00
#
_symmetry.space_group_name_H-M   'P 1'
#
loop_
_entity.id
_entity.type
_entity.pdbx_description
1 polymer ?
#
loop_
_entity_poly.entity_id
_entity_poly.type
_entity_poly.pdbx_seq_one_letter_code
_entity_poly.pdbx_strand_id
1 'polypeptide(L)'
;MHFLPIMLAVLIGGTFILVAAISPFVHRYPRRGMRIAAAIASVFLVVGTAGFFGAFLSAGGGLNWLPESFEWPVGFADGVILMPDGTHVVPHSPSGRVQVYDRDWRFVRGWPVDAAGGTFKLLPAGDDRVEVITARRTLRHTYTLAGKLIESASYSPASYSSFPDRGEKVAVPTSLWLRSFSHPFYSWACGVVGMLILIVLERKARPRRSVLAT
;
A
#
# COMPACT_ATOMS: atom_id res chain seq x y z
N MET A 1 4.78 9.07 18.15
CA MET A 1 3.51 8.43 18.56
C MET A 1 2.53 8.48 17.39
N HIS A 2 2.21 7.33 16.78
CA HIS A 2 1.34 7.23 15.59
C HIS A 2 -0.07 6.68 15.90
N PHE A 3 -0.48 6.68 17.17
CA PHE A 3 -1.69 5.99 17.61
C PHE A 3 -2.97 6.54 16.97
N LEU A 4 -3.18 7.86 17.00
CA LEU A 4 -4.37 8.49 16.42
C LEU A 4 -4.56 8.20 14.91
N PRO A 5 -3.57 8.42 14.02
CA PRO A 5 -3.77 8.14 12.60
C PRO A 5 -3.98 6.65 12.31
N ILE A 6 -3.35 5.75 13.07
CA ILE A 6 -3.59 4.30 12.98
C ILE A 6 -5.04 3.97 13.36
N MET A 7 -5.52 4.50 14.49
CA MET A 7 -6.88 4.28 14.96
C MET A 7 -7.92 4.77 13.94
N LEU A 8 -7.73 5.98 13.39
CA LEU A 8 -8.61 6.53 12.35
C LEU A 8 -8.60 5.66 11.09
N ALA A 9 -7.44 5.19 10.65
CA ALA A 9 -7.32 4.30 9.50
C ALA A 9 -8.10 2.98 9.70
N VAL A 10 -8.00 2.38 10.90
CA VAL A 10 -8.75 1.17 11.24
C VAL A 10 -10.25 1.43 11.28
N LEU A 11 -10.71 2.53 11.88
CA LEU A 11 -12.14 2.86 11.96
C LEU A 11 -12.75 3.13 10.58
N ILE A 12 -12.07 3.92 9.75
CA ILE A 12 -12.54 4.24 8.40
C ILE A 12 -12.51 2.98 7.53
N GLY A 13 -11.36 2.30 7.45
CA GLY A 13 -11.23 1.07 6.66
C GLY A 13 -12.19 -0.03 7.11
N GLY A 14 -12.35 -0.22 8.42
CA GLY A 14 -13.29 -1.16 9.01
C GLY A 14 -14.75 -0.86 8.64
N THR A 15 -15.13 0.42 8.58
CA THR A 15 -16.47 0.83 8.15
C THR A 15 -16.73 0.43 6.68
N PHE A 16 -15.77 0.66 5.79
CA PHE A 16 -15.89 0.27 4.38
C PHE A 16 -16.02 -1.25 4.22
N ILE A 17 -15.20 -2.02 4.94
CA ILE A 17 -15.26 -3.49 4.94
C ILE A 17 -16.62 -3.97 5.48
N LEU A 18 -17.12 -3.38 6.57
CA LEU A 18 -18.40 -3.76 7.16
C LEU A 18 -19.57 -3.49 6.21
N VAL A 19 -19.59 -2.30 5.57
CA VAL A 19 -20.60 -1.96 4.57
C VAL A 19 -20.57 -2.94 3.40
N ALA A 20 -19.37 -3.26 2.90
CA ALA A 20 -19.20 -4.24 1.83
C ALA A 20 -19.68 -5.64 2.26
N ALA A 21 -19.36 -6.10 3.47
CA ALA A 21 -19.74 -7.42 3.96
C ALA A 21 -21.25 -7.59 4.10
N ILE A 22 -21.97 -6.54 4.53
CA ILE A 22 -23.43 -6.59 4.73
C ILE A 22 -24.18 -6.38 3.41
N SER A 23 -23.62 -5.62 2.46
CA SER A 23 -24.32 -5.20 1.24
C SER A 23 -25.05 -6.34 0.50
N PRO A 24 -24.44 -7.51 0.21
CA PRO A 24 -25.10 -8.58 -0.54
C PRO A 24 -26.34 -9.18 0.14
N PHE A 25 -26.47 -9.02 1.47
CA PHE A 25 -27.53 -9.60 2.29
C PHE A 25 -28.69 -8.64 2.56
N VAL A 26 -28.55 -7.37 2.14
CA VAL A 26 -29.62 -6.39 2.29
C VAL A 26 -30.82 -6.82 1.44
N HIS A 27 -31.99 -6.97 2.08
CA HIS A 27 -33.23 -7.47 1.43
C HIS A 27 -33.74 -6.57 0.28
N ARG A 28 -33.12 -5.41 0.08
CA ARG A 28 -33.42 -4.44 -0.99
C ARG A 28 -33.06 -4.95 -2.38
N TYR A 29 -32.33 -6.05 -2.55
CA TYR A 29 -31.99 -6.61 -3.87
C TYR A 29 -32.96 -7.75 -4.26
N PRO A 30 -34.02 -7.45 -5.03
CA PRO A 30 -35.08 -8.43 -5.33
C PRO A 30 -34.65 -9.51 -6.33
N ARG A 31 -33.67 -9.21 -7.20
CA ARG A 31 -33.23 -10.11 -8.28
C ARG A 31 -31.91 -10.77 -7.92
N ARG A 32 -31.77 -12.08 -8.22
CA ARG A 32 -30.52 -12.85 -8.04
C ARG A 32 -29.31 -12.17 -8.67
N GLY A 33 -29.46 -11.64 -9.89
CA GLY A 33 -28.38 -10.93 -10.59
C GLY A 33 -27.89 -9.67 -9.85
N MET A 34 -28.78 -8.94 -9.16
CA MET A 34 -28.39 -7.77 -8.36
C MET A 34 -27.59 -8.18 -7.12
N ARG A 35 -27.94 -9.32 -6.49
CA ARG A 35 -27.19 -9.86 -5.34
C ARG A 35 -25.79 -10.32 -5.75
N ILE A 36 -25.67 -10.99 -6.90
CA ILE A 36 -24.35 -11.39 -7.46
C ILE A 36 -23.51 -10.14 -7.77
N ALA A 37 -24.10 -9.14 -8.43
CA ALA A 37 -23.40 -7.89 -8.71
C ALA A 37 -22.97 -7.17 -7.43
N ALA A 38 -23.81 -7.16 -6.38
CA ALA A 38 -23.47 -6.60 -5.08
C ALA A 38 -22.32 -7.37 -4.40
N ALA A 39 -22.31 -8.71 -4.49
CA ALA A 39 -21.22 -9.53 -3.97
C ALA A 39 -19.89 -9.23 -4.69
N ILE A 40 -19.90 -9.17 -6.02
CA ILE A 40 -18.71 -8.80 -6.81
C ILE A 40 -18.24 -7.39 -6.40
N ALA A 41 -19.14 -6.42 -6.39
CA ALA A 41 -18.81 -5.04 -6.01
C ALA A 41 -18.24 -4.94 -4.59
N SER A 42 -18.73 -5.76 -3.66
CA SER A 42 -18.23 -5.86 -2.29
C SER A 42 -16.82 -6.42 -2.25
N VAL A 43 -16.48 -7.41 -3.08
CA VAL A 43 -15.10 -7.91 -3.22
C VAL A 43 -14.17 -6.81 -3.72
N PHE A 44 -14.55 -6.07 -4.76
CA PHE A 44 -13.76 -4.92 -5.25
C PHE A 44 -13.55 -3.86 -4.16
N LEU A 45 -14.61 -3.54 -3.40
CA LEU A 45 -14.54 -2.59 -2.30
C LEU A 45 -13.59 -3.07 -1.20
N VAL A 46 -13.71 -4.33 -0.76
CA VAL A 46 -12.83 -4.92 0.26
C VAL A 46 -11.38 -4.97 -0.22
N VAL A 47 -11.11 -5.41 -1.44
CA VAL A 47 -9.75 -5.47 -2.01
C VAL A 47 -9.14 -4.06 -2.07
N GLY A 48 -9.89 -3.08 -2.57
CA GLY A 48 -9.41 -1.70 -2.64
C GLY A 48 -9.16 -1.07 -1.26
N THR A 49 -10.07 -1.29 -0.32
CA THR A 49 -9.93 -0.82 1.07
C THR A 49 -8.74 -1.50 1.76
N ALA A 50 -8.60 -2.82 1.64
CA ALA A 50 -7.48 -3.56 2.23
C ALA A 50 -6.13 -3.13 1.64
N GLY A 51 -6.05 -2.91 0.32
CA GLY A 51 -4.83 -2.42 -0.32
C GLY A 51 -4.41 -1.04 0.18
N PHE A 52 -5.35 -0.10 0.21
CA PHE A 52 -5.03 1.27 0.63
C PHE A 52 -4.71 1.38 2.12
N PHE A 53 -5.60 0.89 2.98
CA PHE A 53 -5.43 1.00 4.42
C PHE A 53 -4.34 0.06 4.93
N GLY A 54 -4.12 -1.10 4.32
CA GLY A 54 -3.00 -1.98 4.64
C GLY A 54 -1.65 -1.30 4.41
N ALA A 55 -1.45 -0.72 3.23
CA ALA A 55 -0.22 0.03 2.92
C ALA A 55 -0.04 1.23 3.86
N PHE A 56 -1.12 2.00 4.10
CA PHE A 56 -1.09 3.13 5.03
C PHE A 56 -0.73 2.72 6.46
N LEU A 57 -1.33 1.64 6.97
CA LEU A 57 -1.03 1.11 8.30
C LEU A 57 0.42 0.62 8.39
N SER A 58 0.93 -0.04 7.34
CA SER A 58 2.34 -0.43 7.25
C SER A 58 3.25 0.79 7.32
N ALA A 59 3.01 1.82 6.50
CA ALA A 59 3.84 3.01 6.44
C ALA A 59 3.80 3.87 7.72
N GLY A 60 2.71 3.75 8.49
CA GLY A 60 2.56 4.35 9.82
C GLY A 60 3.14 3.50 10.97
N GLY A 61 3.68 2.32 10.68
CA GLY A 61 4.25 1.39 11.67
C GLY A 61 3.24 0.45 12.35
N GLY A 62 1.95 0.52 11.97
CA GLY A 62 0.89 -0.35 12.50
C GLY A 62 1.01 -1.82 12.09
N LEU A 63 1.83 -2.12 11.07
CA LEU A 63 2.13 -3.48 10.61
C LEU A 63 3.61 -3.87 10.75
N ASN A 64 4.36 -3.22 11.65
CA ASN A 64 5.77 -3.56 11.90
C ASN A 64 5.98 -4.96 12.50
N TRP A 65 4.92 -5.61 12.96
CA TRP A 65 4.93 -7.00 13.42
C TRP A 65 4.94 -8.03 12.28
N LEU A 66 4.74 -7.60 11.02
CA LEU A 66 4.88 -8.49 9.87
C LEU A 66 6.32 -9.00 9.77
N PRO A 67 6.52 -10.31 9.52
CA PRO A 67 7.86 -10.90 9.45
C PRO A 67 8.65 -10.33 8.27
N GLU A 68 9.98 -10.47 8.32
CA GLU A 68 10.85 -10.07 7.21
C GLU A 68 10.57 -10.85 5.92
N SER A 69 10.01 -12.07 6.04
CA SER A 69 9.59 -12.90 4.92
C SER A 69 8.27 -12.44 4.27
N PHE A 70 7.64 -11.37 4.76
CA PHE A 70 6.44 -10.82 4.15
C PHE A 70 6.79 -9.87 3.00
N GLU A 71 6.32 -10.21 1.80
CA GLU A 71 6.42 -9.39 0.60
C GLU A 71 5.19 -8.50 0.41
N TRP A 72 5.43 -7.21 0.20
CA TRP A 72 4.44 -6.31 -0.38
C TRP A 72 4.51 -6.35 -1.91
N PRO A 73 3.38 -6.47 -2.62
CA PRO A 73 3.36 -6.35 -4.06
C PRO A 73 3.90 -4.99 -4.48
N VAL A 74 4.95 -4.94 -5.32
CA VAL A 74 5.58 -3.65 -5.69
C VAL A 74 5.03 -3.11 -7.00
N GLY A 75 4.90 -3.96 -8.03
CA GLY A 75 4.45 -3.61 -9.37
C GLY A 75 5.42 -2.69 -10.12
N PHE A 76 5.61 -1.47 -9.63
CA PHE A 76 6.54 -0.48 -10.15
C PHE A 76 7.22 0.24 -8.99
N ALA A 77 8.56 0.28 -9.04
CA ALA A 77 9.36 1.01 -8.07
C ALA A 77 10.20 2.07 -8.76
N ASP A 78 10.36 3.20 -8.07
CA ASP A 78 11.29 4.26 -8.40
C ASP A 78 12.40 4.27 -7.34
N GLY A 79 13.65 4.27 -7.77
CA GLY A 79 14.80 4.25 -6.85
C GLY A 79 15.31 2.85 -6.49
N VAL A 80 15.15 1.86 -7.36
CA VAL A 80 15.72 0.51 -7.16
C VAL A 80 17.24 0.54 -7.29
N ILE A 81 17.95 -0.10 -6.36
CA ILE A 81 19.41 -0.26 -6.43
C ILE A 81 19.75 -1.68 -6.82
N LEU A 82 20.67 -1.85 -7.77
CA LEU A 82 21.35 -3.11 -8.03
C LEU A 82 22.68 -3.14 -7.24
N MET A 83 22.81 -4.11 -6.34
CA MET A 83 24.03 -4.36 -5.57
C MET A 83 25.05 -5.14 -6.41
N PRO A 84 26.35 -5.11 -6.06
CA PRO A 84 27.40 -5.78 -6.85
C PRO A 84 27.23 -7.30 -7.02
N ASP A 85 26.56 -7.96 -6.08
CA ASP A 85 26.26 -9.40 -6.11
C ASP A 85 25.05 -9.78 -7.01
N GLY A 86 24.40 -8.78 -7.59
CA GLY A 86 23.18 -8.90 -8.40
C GLY A 86 21.89 -8.79 -7.61
N THR A 87 21.95 -8.51 -6.30
CA THR A 87 20.77 -8.32 -5.45
C THR A 87 20.07 -7.00 -5.77
N HIS A 88 18.75 -7.00 -5.92
CA HIS A 88 17.96 -5.79 -6.09
C HIS A 88 17.41 -5.32 -4.74
N VAL A 89 17.66 -4.06 -4.40
CA VAL A 89 17.09 -3.41 -3.22
C VAL A 89 16.05 -2.40 -3.66
N VAL A 90 14.81 -2.65 -3.27
CA VAL A 90 13.61 -2.01 -3.81
C VAL A 90 12.94 -1.18 -2.72
N PRO A 91 12.82 0.15 -2.90
CA PRO A 91 12.02 0.96 -2.01
C PRO A 91 10.54 0.76 -2.32
N HIS A 92 9.76 0.41 -1.30
CA HIS A 92 8.30 0.37 -1.37
C HIS A 92 7.71 1.47 -0.49
N SER A 93 7.75 2.70 -1.01
CA SER A 93 7.24 3.90 -0.34
C SER A 93 5.79 3.77 0.16
N PRO A 94 4.83 3.17 -0.59
CA PRO A 94 3.46 3.03 -0.13
C PRO A 94 3.29 2.31 1.21
N SER A 95 4.09 1.27 1.47
CA SER A 95 4.06 0.52 2.72
C SER A 95 5.13 0.97 3.71
N GLY A 96 5.98 1.95 3.34
CA GLY A 96 7.13 2.37 4.14
C GLY A 96 8.14 1.25 4.39
N ARG A 97 8.43 0.41 3.38
CA ARG A 97 9.35 -0.74 3.53
C ARG A 97 10.42 -0.77 2.46
N VAL A 98 11.58 -1.31 2.80
CA VAL A 98 12.57 -1.76 1.84
C VAL A 98 12.40 -3.26 1.64
N GLN A 99 12.52 -3.70 0.39
CA GLN A 99 12.42 -5.12 0.01
C GLN A 99 13.66 -5.51 -0.78
N VAL A 100 14.14 -6.72 -0.57
CA VAL A 100 15.33 -7.27 -1.19
C VAL A 100 14.92 -8.46 -2.03
N TYR A 101 15.40 -8.47 -3.28
CA TYR A 101 15.17 -9.51 -4.25
C TYR A 101 16.50 -10.05 -4.75
N ASP A 102 16.56 -11.34 -5.04
CA ASP A 102 17.71 -11.92 -5.72
C ASP A 102 17.77 -11.48 -7.19
N ARG A 103 18.84 -11.88 -7.90
CA ARG A 103 19.06 -11.57 -9.32
C ARG A 103 17.95 -12.02 -10.27
N ASP A 104 17.10 -12.96 -9.83
CA ASP A 104 15.98 -13.50 -10.61
C ASP A 104 14.64 -12.89 -10.18
N TRP A 105 14.68 -11.78 -9.43
CA TRP A 105 13.50 -11.12 -8.86
C TRP A 105 12.69 -11.99 -7.89
N ARG A 106 13.31 -12.97 -7.24
CA ARG A 106 12.65 -13.69 -6.14
C ARG A 106 12.82 -12.90 -4.86
N PHE A 107 11.71 -12.66 -4.17
CA PHE A 107 11.72 -11.98 -2.89
C PHE A 107 12.54 -12.76 -1.86
N VAL A 108 13.47 -12.06 -1.21
CA VAL A 108 14.33 -12.62 -0.16
C VAL A 108 13.83 -12.18 1.21
N ARG A 109 13.61 -10.88 1.39
CA ARG A 109 13.15 -10.28 2.65
C ARG A 109 12.74 -8.82 2.50
N GLY A 110 12.15 -8.25 3.52
CA GLY A 110 11.96 -6.81 3.64
C GLY A 110 11.79 -6.35 5.08
N TRP A 111 11.97 -5.05 5.31
CA TRP A 111 11.87 -4.45 6.64
C TRP A 111 11.22 -3.06 6.59
N PRO A 112 10.60 -2.60 7.69
CA PRO A 112 10.04 -1.27 7.76
C PRO A 112 11.12 -0.19 7.84
N VAL A 113 10.80 0.97 7.28
CA VAL A 113 11.59 2.20 7.37
C VAL A 113 10.75 3.25 8.07
N ASP A 114 11.33 3.96 9.04
CA ASP A 114 10.67 5.11 9.66
C ASP A 114 10.66 6.34 8.73
N ALA A 115 9.87 6.28 7.67
CA ALA A 115 9.67 7.39 6.73
C ALA A 115 8.46 8.28 7.10
N ALA A 116 7.81 8.04 8.25
CA ALA A 116 6.59 8.72 8.68
C ALA A 116 5.49 8.79 7.57
N GLY A 117 5.31 7.71 6.82
CA GLY A 117 4.39 7.64 5.68
C GLY A 117 4.76 8.52 4.48
N GLY A 118 6.01 9.01 4.41
CA GLY A 118 6.56 9.75 3.29
C GLY A 118 7.38 8.88 2.35
N THR A 119 7.86 9.49 1.26
CA THR A 119 8.81 8.87 0.35
C THR A 119 10.21 8.86 0.95
N PHE A 120 11.05 7.96 0.44
CA PHE A 120 12.45 7.86 0.80
C PHE A 120 13.29 7.42 -0.40
N LYS A 121 14.57 7.80 -0.42
CA LYS A 121 15.57 7.39 -1.41
C LYS A 121 16.43 6.29 -0.82
N LEU A 122 16.93 5.42 -1.68
CA LEU A 122 18.00 4.50 -1.35
C LEU A 122 19.31 4.99 -1.96
N LEU A 123 20.41 4.80 -1.24
CA LEU A 123 21.77 4.98 -1.73
C LEU A 123 22.62 3.76 -1.36
N PRO A 124 23.49 3.26 -2.24
CA PRO A 124 24.43 2.20 -1.87
C PRO A 124 25.44 2.74 -0.86
N ALA A 125 25.76 1.95 0.17
CA ALA A 125 26.65 2.33 1.27
C ALA A 125 27.75 1.28 1.51
N GLY A 126 28.33 0.78 0.42
CA GLY A 126 29.24 -0.37 0.38
C GLY A 126 28.60 -1.55 -0.35
N ASP A 127 29.17 -2.73 -0.19
CA ASP A 127 28.74 -3.94 -0.91
C ASP A 127 27.57 -4.67 -0.23
N ASP A 128 27.37 -4.48 1.07
CA ASP A 128 26.40 -5.19 1.90
C ASP A 128 25.41 -4.27 2.64
N ARG A 129 25.35 -2.99 2.24
CA ARG A 129 24.61 -1.95 2.95
C ARG A 129 23.92 -0.97 2.03
N VAL A 130 22.81 -0.45 2.54
CA VAL A 130 22.08 0.64 1.91
C VAL A 130 21.79 1.73 2.93
N GLU A 131 21.90 2.96 2.45
CA GLU A 131 21.39 4.13 3.13
C GLU A 131 19.97 4.43 2.68
N VAL A 132 19.12 4.75 3.65
CA VAL A 132 17.75 5.18 3.44
C VAL A 132 17.63 6.62 3.89
N ILE A 133 17.36 7.52 2.94
CA ILE A 133 17.15 8.94 3.20
C ILE A 133 15.65 9.20 3.18
N THR A 134 15.09 9.69 4.27
CA THR A 134 13.65 9.91 4.42
C THR A 134 13.29 11.36 4.15
N ALA A 135 12.26 11.63 3.33
CA ALA A 135 11.84 12.99 3.02
C ALA A 135 11.21 13.70 4.24
N ARG A 136 10.53 12.92 5.10
CA ARG A 136 9.95 13.39 6.35
C ARG A 136 10.91 13.06 7.50
N ARG A 137 10.91 13.88 8.56
CA ARG A 137 11.80 13.76 9.75
C ARG A 137 13.29 13.91 9.50
N THR A 138 13.72 14.11 8.26
CA THR A 138 15.11 14.36 7.87
C THR A 138 16.08 13.30 8.40
N LEU A 139 15.70 12.02 8.32
CA LEU A 139 16.50 10.92 8.82
C LEU A 139 17.31 10.26 7.69
N ARG A 140 18.56 9.93 8.01
CA ARG A 140 19.47 9.07 7.26
C ARG A 140 19.70 7.82 8.08
N HIS A 141 19.25 6.69 7.56
CA HIS A 141 19.45 5.39 8.18
C HIS A 141 20.40 4.55 7.35
N THR A 142 21.28 3.81 7.99
CA THR A 142 22.13 2.81 7.32
C THR A 142 21.68 1.43 7.75
N TYR A 143 21.33 0.59 6.77
CA TYR A 143 20.92 -0.79 7.00
C TYR A 143 21.89 -1.75 6.31
N THR A 144 22.10 -2.91 6.91
CA THR A 144 22.60 -4.09 6.18
C THR A 144 21.53 -4.57 5.19
N LEU A 145 21.93 -5.33 4.15
CA LEU A 145 20.97 -6.03 3.27
C LEU A 145 20.12 -7.06 4.01
N ALA A 146 20.54 -7.49 5.21
CA ALA A 146 19.74 -8.35 6.08
C ALA A 146 18.62 -7.61 6.83
N GLY A 147 18.53 -6.27 6.71
CA GLY A 147 17.52 -5.45 7.37
C GLY A 147 17.90 -4.95 8.77
N LYS A 148 19.11 -5.28 9.26
CA LYS A 148 19.62 -4.75 10.53
C LYS A 148 20.01 -3.28 10.39
N LEU A 149 19.41 -2.42 11.22
CA LEU A 149 19.80 -1.01 11.37
C LEU A 149 21.18 -0.92 12.02
N ILE A 150 22.11 -0.24 11.34
CA ILE A 150 23.46 0.06 11.82
C ILE A 150 23.49 1.44 12.47
N GLU A 151 22.96 2.43 11.76
CA GLU A 151 23.03 3.83 12.16
C GLU A 151 21.73 4.56 11.82
N SER A 152 21.35 5.51 12.67
CA SER A 152 20.24 6.42 12.44
C SER A 152 20.65 7.82 12.89
N ALA A 153 20.78 8.74 11.93
CA ALA A 153 21.16 10.12 12.18
C ALA A 153 20.21 11.08 11.48
N SER A 154 20.14 12.32 11.96
CA SER A 154 19.52 13.41 11.22
C SER A 154 20.50 13.95 10.19
N TYR A 155 20.04 14.27 8.98
CA TYR A 155 20.86 14.96 7.98
C TYR A 155 20.63 16.48 7.95
N SER A 156 19.82 17.01 8.89
CA SER A 156 19.64 18.46 9.04
C SER A 156 20.99 19.15 9.27
N PRO A 157 21.26 20.33 8.66
CA PRO A 157 20.33 21.20 7.93
C PRO A 157 20.22 20.94 6.41
N ALA A 158 20.79 19.85 5.89
CA ALA A 158 20.69 19.54 4.46
C ALA A 158 19.24 19.24 4.02
N SER A 159 18.95 19.42 2.73
CA SER A 159 17.63 19.16 2.15
C SER A 159 17.52 17.73 1.61
N TYR A 160 16.32 17.14 1.64
CA TYR A 160 16.06 15.86 0.97
C TYR A 160 16.43 15.88 -0.53
N SER A 161 16.22 17.03 -1.19
CA SER A 161 16.49 17.20 -2.62
C SER A 161 17.98 17.27 -2.96
N SER A 162 18.87 17.50 -1.99
CA SER A 162 20.32 17.52 -2.26
C SER A 162 20.92 16.12 -2.39
N PHE A 163 20.18 15.08 -1.98
CA PHE A 163 20.62 13.69 -2.16
C PHE A 163 20.32 13.21 -3.57
N PRO A 164 21.28 12.53 -4.23
CA PRO A 164 21.11 12.08 -5.60
C PRO A 164 20.03 10.99 -5.71
N ASP A 165 19.31 10.97 -6.82
CA ASP A 165 18.44 9.84 -7.19
C ASP A 165 19.28 8.85 -8.00
N ARG A 166 19.92 7.90 -7.31
CA ARG A 166 20.81 6.90 -7.93
C ARG A 166 20.11 5.62 -8.36
N GLY A 167 18.88 5.40 -7.91
CA GLY A 167 18.16 4.18 -8.22
C GLY A 167 17.42 4.26 -9.55
N GLU A 168 17.12 3.09 -10.10
CA GLU A 168 16.45 2.92 -11.38
C GLU A 168 14.93 2.79 -11.21
N LYS A 169 14.21 3.10 -12.29
CA LYS A 169 12.77 2.86 -12.40
C LYS A 169 12.56 1.47 -12.98
N VAL A 170 11.96 0.58 -12.19
CA VAL A 170 11.85 -0.82 -12.56
C VAL A 170 10.44 -1.34 -12.34
N ALA A 171 9.94 -2.11 -13.31
CA ALA A 171 8.75 -2.92 -13.15
C ALA A 171 9.13 -4.22 -12.41
N VAL A 172 8.75 -4.31 -11.13
CA VAL A 172 9.03 -5.48 -10.30
C VAL A 172 7.99 -6.56 -10.61
N PRO A 173 8.39 -7.80 -10.93
CA PRO A 173 7.46 -8.88 -11.23
C PRO A 173 6.39 -9.02 -10.16
N THR A 174 5.13 -8.77 -10.54
CA THR A 174 3.99 -8.77 -9.62
C THR A 174 2.79 -9.38 -10.32
N SER A 175 2.19 -10.39 -9.69
CA SER A 175 0.99 -11.06 -10.20
C SER A 175 -0.16 -10.08 -10.41
N LEU A 176 -0.94 -10.28 -11.49
CA LEU A 176 -1.97 -9.33 -11.92
C LEU A 176 -3.00 -9.02 -10.81
N TRP A 177 -3.43 -10.05 -10.07
CA TRP A 177 -4.41 -9.92 -8.98
C TRP A 177 -3.86 -9.19 -7.75
N LEU A 178 -2.53 -9.07 -7.61
CA LEU A 178 -1.88 -8.35 -6.51
C LEU A 178 -1.61 -6.87 -6.83
N ARG A 179 -1.79 -6.44 -8.09
CA ARG A 179 -1.52 -5.04 -8.49
C ARG A 179 -2.38 -4.02 -7.74
N SER A 180 -3.58 -4.41 -7.30
CA SER A 180 -4.41 -3.54 -6.46
C SER A 180 -3.77 -3.21 -5.11
N PHE A 181 -2.77 -3.97 -4.66
CA PHE A 181 -2.04 -3.74 -3.40
C PHE A 181 -0.71 -3.01 -3.61
N SER A 182 -0.31 -2.76 -4.86
CA SER A 182 1.03 -2.28 -5.16
C SER A 182 1.17 -0.76 -5.18
N HIS A 183 0.05 -0.06 -5.32
CA HIS A 183 0.04 1.39 -5.24
C HIS A 183 -1.32 1.90 -4.74
N PRO A 184 -1.36 2.95 -3.90
CA PRO A 184 -2.60 3.53 -3.39
C PRO A 184 -3.62 3.89 -4.48
N PHE A 185 -3.14 4.36 -5.64
CA PHE A 185 -4.00 4.65 -6.80
C PHE A 185 -4.73 3.40 -7.33
N TYR A 186 -4.05 2.26 -7.44
CA TYR A 186 -4.69 1.02 -7.90
C TYR A 186 -5.66 0.46 -6.87
N SER A 187 -5.32 0.58 -5.58
CA SER A 187 -6.23 0.21 -4.49
C SER A 187 -7.51 1.05 -4.53
N TRP A 188 -7.37 2.38 -4.65
CA TRP A 188 -8.51 3.28 -4.76
C TRP A 188 -9.34 3.04 -6.01
N ALA A 189 -8.71 2.86 -7.18
CA ALA A 189 -9.44 2.56 -8.42
C ALA A 189 -10.30 1.30 -8.27
N CYS A 190 -9.75 0.23 -7.67
CA CYS A 190 -10.47 -1.00 -7.37
C CYS A 190 -11.67 -0.73 -6.43
N GLY A 191 -11.44 -0.01 -5.33
CA GLY A 191 -12.48 0.32 -4.36
C GLY A 191 -13.60 1.20 -4.92
N VAL A 192 -13.25 2.22 -5.73
CA VAL A 192 -14.21 3.12 -6.38
C VAL A 192 -15.11 2.36 -7.35
N VAL A 193 -14.57 1.42 -8.13
CA VAL A 193 -15.39 0.57 -9.00
C VAL A 193 -16.43 -0.20 -8.19
N GLY A 194 -16.02 -0.84 -7.09
CA GLY A 194 -16.94 -1.51 -6.17
C GLY A 194 -18.02 -0.56 -5.63
N MET A 195 -17.63 0.61 -5.15
CA MET A 195 -18.55 1.62 -4.61
C MET A 195 -19.56 2.10 -5.67
N LEU A 196 -19.13 2.42 -6.89
CA LEU A 196 -19.99 2.89 -7.96
C LEU A 196 -21.03 1.84 -8.35
N ILE A 197 -20.64 0.57 -8.43
CA ILE A 197 -21.58 -0.53 -8.71
C ILE A 197 -22.63 -0.61 -7.60
N LEU A 198 -22.23 -0.55 -6.32
CA LEU A 198 -23.17 -0.58 -5.20
C LEU A 198 -24.15 0.60 -5.24
N ILE A 199 -23.68 1.82 -5.54
CA ILE A 199 -24.52 3.02 -5.67
C ILE A 199 -25.55 2.83 -6.80
N VAL A 200 -25.13 2.32 -7.97
CA VAL A 200 -26.03 2.08 -9.10
C VAL A 200 -27.07 1.01 -8.75
N LEU A 201 -26.66 -0.06 -8.07
CA LEU A 201 -27.58 -1.11 -7.61
C LEU A 201 -28.59 -0.57 -6.60
N GLU A 202 -28.16 0.27 -5.66
CA GLU A 202 -29.06 0.89 -4.67
C GLU A 202 -30.08 1.81 -5.36
N ARG A 203 -29.65 2.64 -6.31
CA ARG A 203 -30.55 3.51 -7.08
C ARG A 203 -31.60 2.72 -7.86
N LYS A 204 -31.23 1.57 -8.44
CA LYS A 204 -32.16 0.69 -9.16
C LYS A 204 -33.11 -0.07 -8.23
N ALA A 205 -32.70 -0.34 -6.99
CA ALA A 205 -33.49 -1.04 -5.99
C ALA A 205 -34.54 -0.15 -5.29
N ARG A 206 -34.37 1.18 -5.30
CA ARG A 206 -35.33 2.10 -4.69
C ARG A 206 -36.67 2.06 -5.45
N PRO A 207 -37.82 1.89 -4.77
CA PRO A 207 -39.12 2.00 -5.43
C PRO A 207 -39.26 3.41 -6.03
N ARG A 208 -39.74 3.52 -7.27
CA ARG A 208 -40.12 4.81 -7.85
C ARG A 208 -41.18 5.41 -6.91
N ARG A 209 -40.85 6.52 -6.23
CA ARG A 209 -41.87 7.36 -5.58
C ARG A 209 -42.82 7.78 -6.68
N SER A 210 -44.03 7.22 -6.70
CA SER A 210 -45.13 7.81 -7.44
C SER A 210 -45.33 9.21 -6.88
N VAL A 211 -44.99 10.23 -7.67
CA VAL A 211 -45.45 11.59 -7.41
C VAL A 211 -46.97 11.49 -7.46
N LEU A 212 -47.61 11.51 -6.30
CA LEU A 212 -49.03 11.74 -6.18
C LEU A 212 -49.23 13.17 -6.69
N ALA A 213 -49.65 13.29 -7.95
CA ALA A 213 -50.21 14.51 -8.48
C ALA A 213 -51.56 14.70 -7.79
N THR A 214 -51.59 15.62 -6.82
CA THR A 214 -52.81 16.28 -6.34
C THR A 214 -53.02 17.55 -7.13
#